data_AF-A0A1G8LPL1-F1
#
_entry.id   AF-A0A1G8LPL1-F1
#
_cell.length_a   1.000
_cell.length_b   1.000
_cell.length_c   1.000
_cell.angle_alpha   90.00
_cell.angle_beta   90.00
_cell.angle_gamma   90.00
#
_symmetry.space_group_name_H-M   'P 1'
#
loop_
_entity.id
_entity.type
_entity.pdbx_description
1 polymer ?
#
loop_
_entity_poly.entity_id
_entity_poly.type
_entity_poly.pdbx_seq_one_letter_code
_entity_poly.pdbx_strand_id
1 'polypeptide(L)'
;MNSPYEGCYITDLIKNHPDKNSKSVIAHIKNHPETLTNNIETLRRELSYFKQKPIVIALGKDVYRLLEPLYKEFKVVKVSHYSYIQGLEKYKKEIEDAIESVK
;
A
#
# COMPACT_ATOMS: atom_id res chain seq x y z
N MET A 1 7.10 16.63 19.13
CA MET A 1 6.78 16.13 17.77
C MET A 1 5.27 16.07 17.72
N ASN A 2 4.66 16.76 16.75
CA ASN A 2 3.21 16.78 16.48
C ASN A 2 3.06 16.63 14.96
N SER A 3 3.59 15.53 14.41
CA SER A 3 3.39 15.27 12.98
C SER A 3 1.94 14.82 12.77
N PRO A 4 1.21 15.33 11.76
CA PRO A 4 -0.13 14.82 11.43
C PRO A 4 -0.11 13.34 10.99
N TYR A 5 1.07 12.76 10.79
CA TYR A 5 1.29 11.36 10.42
C TYR A 5 1.62 10.45 11.62
N GLU A 6 1.64 10.99 12.85
CA GLU A 6 1.73 10.15 14.05
C GLU A 6 0.47 9.28 14.17
N GLY A 7 0.68 7.95 14.24
CA GLY A 7 -0.40 6.95 14.20
C GLY A 7 -0.61 6.27 12.85
N CYS A 8 0.22 6.58 11.84
CA CYS A 8 0.25 5.80 10.60
C CYS A 8 0.74 4.35 10.84
N TYR A 9 0.26 3.43 10.00
CA TYR A 9 0.59 2.02 10.02
C TYR A 9 1.10 1.59 8.64
N ILE A 10 2.18 0.82 8.62
CA ILE A 10 2.79 0.29 7.39
C ILE A 10 2.77 -1.24 7.50
N THR A 11 2.34 -1.91 6.43
CA THR A 11 2.15 -3.36 6.37
C THR A 11 2.43 -3.85 4.95
N ASP A 12 2.93 -5.07 4.83
CA ASP A 12 3.07 -5.72 3.51
C ASP A 12 1.73 -6.25 3.02
N LEU A 13 1.42 -6.05 1.75
CA LEU A 13 0.23 -6.64 1.12
C LEU A 13 0.38 -8.16 0.98
N ILE A 14 1.58 -8.65 0.63
CA ILE A 14 1.83 -10.07 0.38
C ILE A 14 2.41 -10.70 1.64
N LYS A 15 1.61 -11.54 2.30
CA LYS A 15 2.02 -12.26 3.50
C LYS A 15 2.61 -13.63 3.15
N ASN A 16 3.50 -14.14 4.02
CA ASN A 16 4.00 -15.52 4.00
C ASN A 16 4.71 -15.96 2.71
N HIS A 17 5.28 -15.03 1.94
CA HIS A 17 6.08 -15.33 0.76
C HIS A 17 7.43 -14.59 0.84
N PRO A 18 8.46 -15.18 1.47
CA PRO A 18 9.74 -14.54 1.74
C PRO A 18 10.64 -14.49 0.49
N ASP A 19 10.09 -14.09 -0.65
CA ASP A 19 10.84 -13.85 -1.88
C ASP A 19 11.16 -12.36 -2.01
N LYS A 20 12.45 -12.04 -2.18
CA LYS A 20 12.95 -10.67 -2.32
C LYS A 20 12.79 -10.15 -3.75
N ASN A 21 12.53 -11.03 -4.71
CA ASN A 21 12.39 -10.66 -6.11
C ASN A 21 10.93 -10.31 -6.43
N SER A 22 10.64 -9.01 -6.53
CA SER A 22 9.30 -8.52 -6.85
C SER A 22 8.68 -9.13 -8.12
N LYS A 23 9.49 -9.44 -9.15
CA LYS A 23 8.98 -10.09 -10.36
C LYS A 23 8.49 -11.51 -10.10
N SER A 24 9.21 -12.24 -9.24
CA SER A 24 8.84 -13.59 -8.82
C SER A 24 7.55 -13.57 -8.00
N VAL A 25 7.43 -12.61 -7.06
CA VAL A 25 6.20 -12.40 -6.28
C VAL A 25 5.00 -12.14 -7.19
N ILE A 26 5.16 -11.25 -8.17
CA ILE A 26 4.08 -10.92 -9.13
C ILE A 26 3.73 -12.13 -10.01
N ALA A 27 4.72 -12.92 -10.45
CA ALA A 27 4.47 -14.15 -11.19
C ALA A 27 3.72 -15.19 -10.33
N HIS A 28 4.11 -15.36 -9.07
CA HIS A 28 3.45 -16.25 -8.13
C HIS A 28 1.98 -15.88 -7.94
N ILE A 29 1.68 -14.58 -7.73
CA ILE A 29 0.31 -14.07 -7.59
C ILE A 29 -0.52 -14.33 -8.85
N LYS A 30 0.05 -14.14 -10.03
CA LYS A 30 -0.66 -14.41 -11.29
C LYS A 30 -1.03 -15.88 -11.45
N ASN A 31 -0.17 -16.78 -10.97
CA ASN A 31 -0.39 -18.22 -11.04
C ASN A 31 -1.31 -18.74 -9.91
N HIS A 32 -1.45 -17.97 -8.81
CA HIS A 32 -2.23 -18.32 -7.62
C HIS A 32 -3.11 -17.14 -7.19
N PRO A 33 -4.16 -16.79 -7.96
CA PRO A 33 -5.00 -15.63 -7.69
C PRO A 33 -5.66 -15.66 -6.31
N GLU A 34 -5.93 -16.85 -5.76
CA GLU A 34 -6.45 -17.07 -4.40
C GLU A 34 -5.52 -16.49 -3.32
N THR A 35 -4.20 -16.47 -3.57
CA THR A 35 -3.22 -15.85 -2.66
C THR A 35 -3.47 -14.35 -2.55
N LEU A 36 -3.77 -13.68 -3.67
CA LEU A 36 -4.10 -12.25 -3.64
C LEU A 36 -5.42 -12.03 -2.92
N THR A 37 -6.45 -12.83 -3.20
CA THR A 37 -7.75 -12.72 -2.52
C THR A 37 -7.61 -12.82 -1.01
N ASN A 38 -6.90 -13.84 -0.50
CA ASN A 38 -6.68 -14.03 0.94
C ASN A 38 -5.90 -12.87 1.58
N ASN A 39 -4.91 -12.32 0.86
CA ASN A 39 -4.15 -11.16 1.31
C ASN A 39 -5.01 -9.88 1.34
N ILE A 40 -5.87 -9.67 0.35
CA ILE A 40 -6.83 -8.54 0.32
C ILE A 40 -7.84 -8.66 1.47
N GLU A 41 -8.38 -9.84 1.75
CA GLU A 41 -9.27 -10.04 2.89
C GLU A 41 -8.56 -9.78 4.23
N THR A 42 -7.31 -10.22 4.34
CA THR A 42 -6.48 -9.95 5.52
C THR A 42 -6.24 -8.47 5.70
N LEU A 43 -5.87 -7.76 4.63
CA LEU A 43 -5.69 -6.30 4.67
C LEU A 43 -7.00 -5.59 4.99
N ARG A 44 -8.14 -6.00 4.40
CA ARG A 44 -9.45 -5.42 4.73
C ARG A 44 -9.77 -5.56 6.23
N ARG A 45 -9.47 -6.72 6.82
CA ARG A 45 -9.59 -6.93 8.27
C ARG A 45 -8.64 -6.03 9.06
N GLU A 46 -7.37 -5.91 8.65
CA GLU A 46 -6.42 -4.97 9.28
C GLU A 46 -6.96 -3.52 9.25
N LEU A 47 -7.47 -3.07 8.12
CA LEU A 47 -8.05 -1.73 7.94
C LEU A 47 -9.33 -1.52 8.76
N SER A 48 -10.08 -2.58 9.07
CA SER A 48 -11.29 -2.50 9.90
C SER A 48 -11.02 -2.22 11.37
N TYR A 49 -9.78 -2.46 11.86
CA TYR A 49 -9.40 -2.14 13.24
C TYR A 49 -9.16 -0.64 13.48
N PHE A 50 -9.07 0.17 12.43
CA PHE A 50 -8.95 1.61 12.58
C PHE A 50 -10.32 2.22 12.91
N LYS A 51 -10.35 3.11 13.92
CA LYS A 51 -11.57 3.82 14.32
C LYS A 51 -12.17 4.68 13.20
N GLN A 52 -11.31 5.18 12.32
CA GLN A 52 -11.68 5.98 11.16
C GLN A 52 -11.19 5.29 9.91
N LYS A 53 -11.91 5.51 8.81
CA LYS A 53 -11.57 4.93 7.51
C LYS A 53 -10.25 5.51 7.00
N PRO A 54 -9.17 4.70 6.90
CA PRO A 54 -7.86 5.21 6.55
C PRO A 54 -7.73 5.49 5.04
N ILE A 55 -6.79 6.36 4.68
CA ILE A 55 -6.28 6.47 3.30
C ILE A 55 -5.22 5.38 3.14
N VAL A 56 -5.31 4.58 2.08
CA VAL A 56 -4.34 3.52 1.78
C VAL A 56 -3.30 4.06 0.82
N ILE A 57 -2.04 4.09 1.25
CA ILE A 57 -0.93 4.56 0.44
C ILE A 57 -0.18 3.34 -0.13
N ALA A 58 -0.26 3.15 -1.44
CA ALA A 58 0.43 2.10 -2.16
C ALA A 58 1.87 2.53 -2.48
N LEU A 59 2.83 1.84 -1.89
CA LEU A 59 4.26 2.06 -2.14
C LEU A 59 4.67 1.32 -3.41
N GLY A 60 4.62 2.01 -4.55
CA GLY A 60 5.00 1.47 -5.85
C GLY A 60 3.83 1.05 -6.74
N LYS A 61 4.12 0.99 -8.04
CA LYS A 61 3.12 0.76 -9.11
C LYS A 61 2.46 -0.61 -9.04
N ASP A 62 3.22 -1.65 -8.70
CA ASP A 62 2.71 -3.02 -8.69
C ASP A 62 1.76 -3.24 -7.51
N VAL A 63 2.13 -2.77 -6.31
CA VAL A 63 1.24 -2.79 -5.14
C VAL A 63 -0.05 -2.03 -5.41
N TYR A 64 0.03 -0.84 -6.01
CA TYR A 64 -1.16 -0.06 -6.37
C TYR A 64 -2.12 -0.87 -7.23
N ARG A 65 -1.61 -1.52 -8.29
CA ARG A 65 -2.43 -2.39 -9.16
C ARG A 65 -3.08 -3.55 -8.40
N LEU A 66 -2.36 -4.18 -7.49
CA LEU A 66 -2.88 -5.29 -6.69
C LEU A 66 -3.99 -4.87 -5.70
N LEU A 67 -4.05 -3.58 -5.33
CA LEU A 67 -5.06 -3.02 -4.42
C LEU A 67 -6.36 -2.61 -5.13
N GLU A 68 -6.49 -2.83 -6.45
CA GLU A 68 -7.70 -2.52 -7.22
C GLU A 68 -9.01 -2.99 -6.56
N PRO A 69 -9.10 -4.20 -5.94
CA PRO A 69 -10.31 -4.64 -5.26
C PRO A 69 -10.76 -3.70 -4.11
N LEU A 70 -9.84 -2.95 -3.51
CA LEU A 70 -10.13 -2.03 -2.41
C LEU A 70 -10.57 -0.64 -2.88
N TYR A 71 -10.50 -0.29 -4.16
CA TYR A 71 -10.75 1.07 -4.64
C TYR A 71 -12.19 1.54 -4.45
N LYS A 72 -13.15 0.61 -4.44
CA LYS A 72 -14.55 0.91 -4.14
C LYS A 72 -14.78 1.18 -2.66
N GLU A 73 -13.90 0.64 -1.83
CA GLU A 73 -14.03 0.68 -0.39
C GLU A 73 -13.15 1.77 0.21
N PHE A 74 -11.95 2.07 -0.28
CA PHE A 74 -11.01 2.99 0.34
C PHE A 74 -10.46 4.00 -0.65
N LYS A 75 -10.06 5.17 -0.14
CA LYS A 75 -9.26 6.11 -0.92
C LYS A 75 -7.85 5.53 -1.02
N VAL A 76 -7.45 5.07 -2.21
CA VAL A 76 -6.13 4.48 -2.46
C VAL A 76 -5.32 5.42 -3.32
N VAL A 77 -4.11 5.76 -2.87
CA VAL A 77 -3.18 6.62 -3.60
C VAL A 77 -1.88 5.87 -3.86
N LYS A 78 -1.17 6.27 -4.92
CA LYS A 78 0.11 5.67 -5.30
C LYS A 78 1.22 6.66 -5.06
N VAL A 79 2.29 6.20 -4.42
CA VAL A 79 3.57 6.91 -4.34
C VAL A 79 4.69 5.99 -4.84
N SER A 80 5.85 6.56 -5.10
CA SER A 80 7.06 5.83 -5.43
C SER A 80 7.46 4.90 -4.28
N HIS A 81 8.03 3.75 -4.63
CA HIS A 81 8.57 2.85 -3.61
C HIS A 81 9.73 3.53 -2.89
N TYR A 82 9.85 3.39 -1.58
CA TYR A 82 10.86 4.08 -0.77
C TYR A 82 12.31 3.71 -1.14
N SER A 83 12.51 2.56 -1.80
CA SER A 83 13.82 2.14 -2.32
C SER A 83 14.22 2.86 -3.62
N TYR A 84 13.31 3.61 -4.25
CA TYR A 84 13.64 4.44 -5.39
C TYR A 84 14.50 5.61 -4.92
N ILE A 85 15.69 5.77 -5.54
CA ILE A 85 16.61 6.84 -5.17
C ILE A 85 16.03 8.17 -5.65
N GLN A 86 15.38 8.85 -4.72
CA GLN A 86 14.98 10.25 -4.84
C GLN A 86 15.31 10.98 -3.54
N GLY A 87 15.52 12.30 -3.61
CA GLY A 87 15.80 13.09 -2.43
C GLY A 87 14.66 13.03 -1.41
N LEU A 88 14.98 13.00 -0.12
CA LEU A 88 14.02 12.90 0.98
C LEU A 88 12.90 13.94 0.90
N GLU A 89 13.24 15.21 0.66
CA GLU A 89 12.26 16.30 0.58
C GLU A 89 11.31 16.15 -0.61
N LYS A 90 11.82 15.62 -1.74
CA LYS A 90 10.98 15.30 -2.89
C LYS A 90 9.99 14.17 -2.56
N TYR A 91 10.45 13.16 -1.82
CA TYR A 91 9.61 12.04 -1.40
C TYR A 91 8.53 12.46 -0.39
N LYS A 92 8.88 13.31 0.58
CA LYS A 92 7.91 13.88 1.52
C LYS A 92 6.82 14.65 0.79
N LYS A 93 7.22 15.52 -0.16
CA LYS A 93 6.28 16.26 -1.00
C LYS A 93 5.37 15.34 -1.82
N GLU A 94 5.92 14.27 -2.40
CA GLU A 94 5.13 13.27 -3.13
C GLU A 94 4.06 12.63 -2.23
N ILE A 95 4.39 12.32 -0.98
CA ILE A 95 3.44 11.78 0.00
C ILE A 95 2.37 12.83 0.36
N GLU A 96 2.76 14.07 0.61
CA GLU A 96 1.86 15.19 0.93
C GLU A 96 0.87 15.44 -0.22
N ASP A 97 1.38 15.63 -1.44
CA ASP A 97 0.59 15.83 -2.65
C ASP A 97 -0.40 14.66 -2.87
N ALA A 98 0.05 13.42 -2.65
CA ALA A 98 -0.80 12.24 -2.77
C ALA A 98 -1.94 12.24 -1.74
N ILE A 99 -1.66 12.55 -0.48
CA ILE A 99 -2.68 12.61 0.57
C ILE A 99 -3.67 13.75 0.31
N GLU A 100 -3.19 14.93 -0.09
CA GLU A 100 -4.05 16.08 -0.40
C GLU A 100 -4.98 15.83 -1.57
N SER A 101 -4.54 15.07 -2.58
CA SER A 101 -5.37 14.73 -3.75
C SER A 101 -6.64 13.93 -3.42
N VAL A 102 -6.72 13.37 -2.21
CA VAL A 102 -7.82 12.53 -1.76
C VAL A 102 -8.42 12.96 -0.43
N LYS A 103 -8.03 14.09 0.16
CA LYS A 103 -8.72 14.61 1.35
C LYS A 103 -10.13 15.05 0.97
#